data_AF-A0ABD2U4I8-F1
#
_entry.id   AF-A0ABD2U4I8-F1
#
_cell.length_a   1.000
_cell.length_b   1.000
_cell.length_c   1.000
_cell.angle_alpha   90.00
_cell.angle_beta   90.00
_cell.angle_gamma   90.00
#
_symmetry.space_group_name_H-M   'P 1'
#
loop_
_entity.id
_entity.type
_entity.pdbx_description
1 polymer ?
#
loop_
_entity_poly.entity_id
_entity_poly.type
_entity_poly.pdbx_seq_one_letter_code
_entity_poly.pdbx_strand_id
1 'polypeptide(L)'
;HIKLRTVTLSLRAECIPDNHVAFQILYVSIDPYMRTQLSGLDDGLSLPQIPLGQVIRAFGIGKVVRSKDAKFSEGEIVTSRFCPVSEFGVLPSNLLQKIKPGDGVALPDYLSSL
;
A
#
# COMPACT_ATOMS: atom_id res chain seq x y z
N HIS A 1 -12.87 -17.20 -3.57
CA HIS A 1 -11.53 -17.78 -3.82
C HIS A 1 -10.56 -16.66 -4.19
N ILE A 2 -9.41 -16.56 -3.52
CA ILE A 2 -8.35 -15.56 -3.83
C ILE A 2 -7.64 -15.97 -5.11
N LYS A 3 -7.32 -15.02 -6.00
CA LYS A 3 -6.62 -15.32 -7.25
C LYS A 3 -5.43 -14.38 -7.40
N LEU A 4 -4.27 -14.93 -7.75
CA LEU A 4 -3.16 -14.13 -8.23
C LEU A 4 -3.46 -13.65 -9.64
N ARG A 5 -3.14 -12.39 -9.93
CA ARG A 5 -3.31 -11.76 -11.24
C ARG A 5 -2.07 -10.96 -11.56
N THR A 6 -1.68 -10.98 -12.83
CA THR A 6 -0.62 -10.13 -13.36
C THR A 6 -1.26 -8.99 -14.13
N VAL A 7 -0.84 -7.77 -13.83
CA VAL A 7 -1.26 -6.56 -14.55
C VAL A 7 -0.03 -5.75 -14.89
N THR A 8 -0.04 -5.09 -16.05
CA THR A 8 1.04 -4.19 -16.45
C THR A 8 0.80 -2.81 -15.84
N LEU A 9 1.74 -2.36 -15.01
CA LEU A 9 1.76 -1.00 -14.46
C LEU A 9 2.89 -0.21 -15.14
N SER A 10 2.53 0.88 -15.81
CA SER A 10 3.52 1.79 -16.41
C SER A 10 4.02 2.79 -15.36
N LEU A 11 5.35 2.84 -15.16
CA LEU A 11 6.01 3.80 -14.27
C LEU A 11 6.41 5.10 -14.99
N ARG A 12 6.01 5.26 -16.26
CA ARG A 12 6.21 6.52 -16.99
C ARG A 12 5.45 7.64 -16.30
N ALA A 13 6.03 8.84 -16.29
CA ALA A 13 5.45 9.97 -15.56
C ALA A 13 4.03 10.28 -16.05
N GLU A 14 3.77 10.15 -17.35
CA GLU A 14 2.47 10.44 -17.97
C GLU A 14 1.38 9.43 -17.54
N CYS A 15 1.76 8.24 -17.09
CA CYS A 15 0.84 7.19 -16.64
C CYS A 15 0.48 7.29 -15.15
N ILE A 16 1.12 8.18 -14.40
CA ILE A 16 0.84 8.42 -12.97
C ILE A 16 -0.09 9.63 -12.88
N PRO A 17 -1.21 9.56 -12.14
CA PRO A 17 -2.07 10.73 -11.94
C PRO A 17 -1.38 11.81 -11.10
N ASP A 18 -1.81 13.06 -11.22
CA ASP A 18 -1.24 14.14 -10.42
C ASP A 18 -1.52 13.90 -8.92
N ASN A 19 -0.60 14.34 -8.06
CA ASN A 19 -0.64 14.08 -6.61
C ASN A 19 -0.69 12.58 -6.25
N HIS A 20 -0.12 11.72 -7.09
CA HIS A 20 0.08 10.31 -6.79
C HIS A 20 1.57 9.94 -6.79
N VAL A 21 1.85 8.83 -6.12
CA VAL A 21 3.17 8.26 -5.99
C VAL A 21 3.10 6.79 -6.35
N ALA A 22 3.98 6.37 -7.24
CA ALA A 22 4.22 4.96 -7.52
C ALA A 22 5.36 4.46 -6.62
N PHE A 23 5.15 3.30 -6.00
CA PHE A 23 6.12 2.70 -5.08
C PHE A 23 6.17 1.19 -5.26
N GLN A 24 7.37 0.64 -5.04
CA GLN A 24 7.59 -0.79 -4.89
C GLN A 24 7.23 -1.19 -3.48
N ILE A 25 6.41 -2.22 -3.30
CA ILE A 25 6.02 -2.71 -1.98
C ILE A 25 7.11 -3.64 -1.47
N LEU A 26 7.56 -3.41 -0.24
CA LEU A 26 8.61 -4.18 0.42
C LEU A 26 8.03 -5.14 1.46
N TYR A 27 7.03 -4.67 2.22
CA TYR A 27 6.37 -5.44 3.26
C TYR A 27 4.88 -5.13 3.29
N VAL A 28 4.08 -6.13 3.62
CA VAL A 28 2.65 -5.99 3.93
C VAL A 28 2.37 -6.67 5.27
N SER A 29 1.49 -6.07 6.07
CA SER A 29 0.96 -6.70 7.28
C SER A 29 -0.20 -7.62 6.91
N ILE A 30 -0.23 -8.81 7.51
CA ILE A 30 -1.33 -9.76 7.35
C ILE A 30 -2.06 -9.87 8.68
N ASP A 31 -3.13 -9.09 8.80
CA ASP A 31 -3.82 -8.91 10.08
C ASP A 31 -5.17 -9.64 10.12
N PRO A 32 -5.64 -10.08 11.31
CA PRO A 32 -6.92 -10.77 11.44
C PRO A 32 -8.12 -9.99 10.88
N TYR A 33 -8.10 -8.65 10.95
CA TYR A 33 -9.20 -7.82 10.45
C TYR A 33 -9.45 -8.03 8.95
N MET A 34 -8.43 -8.39 8.17
CA MET A 34 -8.56 -8.61 6.73
C MET A 34 -9.59 -9.70 6.41
N ARG A 35 -9.78 -10.68 7.32
CA ARG A 35 -10.82 -11.71 7.21
C ARG A 35 -12.21 -11.09 7.08
N THR A 36 -12.50 -10.04 7.86
CA THR A 36 -13.80 -9.37 7.90
C THR A 36 -14.11 -8.61 6.61
N GLN A 37 -13.09 -8.12 5.90
CA GLN A 37 -13.27 -7.44 4.62
C GLN A 37 -13.43 -8.39 3.41
N LEU A 38 -13.16 -9.68 3.62
CA LEU A 38 -13.21 -10.74 2.62
C LEU A 38 -14.38 -11.71 2.83
N SER A 39 -15.12 -11.58 3.95
CA SER A 39 -16.24 -12.45 4.29
C SER A 39 -17.48 -12.15 3.42
N GLY A 40 -17.63 -10.91 2.95
CA GLY A 40 -18.87 -10.45 2.34
C GLY A 40 -20.01 -10.29 3.35
N LEU A 41 -19.69 -10.33 4.64
CA LEU A 41 -20.62 -10.18 5.76
C LEU A 41 -20.34 -8.86 6.46
N ASP A 42 -21.39 -8.17 6.88
CA ASP A 42 -21.27 -6.98 7.74
C ASP A 42 -21.32 -7.42 9.21
N ASP A 43 -20.24 -8.07 9.67
CA ASP A 43 -20.20 -8.87 10.92
C ASP A 43 -19.37 -8.24 12.06
N GLY A 44 -19.23 -6.91 12.09
CA GLY A 44 -19.01 -6.18 13.34
C GLY A 44 -17.85 -5.18 13.40
N LEU A 45 -16.80 -5.32 12.58
CA LEU A 45 -15.75 -4.27 12.52
C LEU A 45 -16.18 -3.05 11.69
N SER A 46 -17.35 -3.09 11.03
CA SER A 46 -17.89 -2.04 10.16
C SER A 46 -16.88 -1.55 9.11
N LEU A 47 -15.98 -2.43 8.68
CA LEU A 47 -14.99 -2.13 7.64
C LEU A 47 -15.60 -2.35 6.25
N PRO A 48 -15.32 -1.47 5.28
CA PRO A 48 -15.79 -1.67 3.91
C PRO A 48 -15.31 -3.00 3.34
N GLN A 49 -16.26 -3.76 2.79
CA GLN A 49 -15.98 -5.02 2.10
C GLN A 49 -15.16 -4.76 0.83
N ILE A 50 -14.24 -5.67 0.52
CA ILE A 50 -13.48 -5.62 -0.73
C ILE A 50 -14.34 -6.21 -1.85
N PRO A 51 -14.69 -5.43 -2.90
CA PRO A 51 -15.50 -5.96 -3.98
C PRO A 51 -14.80 -7.10 -4.72
N LEU A 52 -15.58 -8.05 -5.24
CA LEU A 52 -15.04 -9.15 -6.04
C LEU A 52 -14.24 -8.63 -7.24
N GLY A 53 -13.07 -9.23 -7.46
CA GLY A 53 -12.17 -8.86 -8.55
C GLY A 53 -11.27 -7.66 -8.26
N GLN A 54 -11.41 -7.01 -7.11
CA GLN A 54 -10.52 -5.94 -6.66
C GLN A 54 -9.27 -6.50 -5.96
N VAL A 55 -8.23 -5.66 -5.94
CA VAL A 55 -7.00 -5.96 -5.19
C VAL A 55 -7.27 -5.92 -3.69
N ILE A 56 -6.67 -6.87 -2.97
CA ILE A 56 -6.70 -6.87 -1.50
C ILE A 56 -5.82 -5.71 -1.01
N ARG A 57 -6.26 -5.00 0.02
CA ARG A 57 -5.50 -3.91 0.62
C ARG A 57 -5.06 -4.31 2.03
N ALA A 58 -3.88 -3.83 2.42
CA ALA A 58 -3.27 -4.11 3.70
C ALA A 58 -2.46 -2.89 4.17
N PHE A 59 -2.00 -2.94 5.41
CA PHE A 59 -0.96 -2.01 5.85
C PHE A 59 0.34 -2.45 5.20
N GLY A 60 1.18 -1.51 4.80
CA GLY A 60 2.41 -1.86 4.10
C GLY A 60 3.45 -0.77 4.10
N ILE A 61 4.67 -1.21 3.77
CA ILE A 61 5.86 -0.38 3.58
C ILE A 61 6.28 -0.50 2.13
N GLY A 62 6.59 0.63 1.52
CA GLY A 62 7.09 0.69 0.15
C GLY A 62 8.24 1.67 -0.01
N LYS A 63 8.93 1.54 -1.14
CA LYS A 63 9.96 2.46 -1.61
C LYS A 63 9.46 3.21 -2.83
N VAL A 64 9.50 4.53 -2.80
CA VAL A 64 9.07 5.37 -3.93
C VAL A 64 9.92 5.05 -5.15
N VAL A 65 9.27 4.74 -6.27
CA VAL A 65 9.93 4.52 -7.57
C VAL A 65 9.68 5.68 -8.54
N ARG A 66 8.56 6.40 -8.37
CA ARG A 66 8.22 7.57 -9.16
C ARG A 66 7.20 8.42 -8.42
N SER A 67 7.30 9.74 -8.49
CA SER A 67 6.39 10.65 -7.80
C SER A 67 5.93 11.79 -8.70
N LYS A 68 4.67 12.18 -8.56
CA LYS A 68 4.08 13.43 -9.09
C LYS A 68 3.75 14.43 -7.99
N ASP A 69 4.33 14.25 -6.82
CA ASP A 69 4.20 15.18 -5.70
C ASP A 69 5.60 15.51 -5.16
N ALA A 70 5.93 16.80 -5.11
CA ALA A 70 7.22 17.30 -4.64
C ALA A 70 7.50 16.93 -3.18
N LYS A 71 6.49 16.51 -2.42
CA LYS A 71 6.66 15.99 -1.06
C LYS A 71 7.37 14.64 -1.05
N PHE A 72 7.36 13.85 -2.13
CA PHE A 72 7.93 12.50 -2.15
C PHE A 72 8.96 12.37 -3.26
N SER A 73 10.15 11.90 -2.90
CA SER A 73 11.28 11.70 -3.80
C SER A 73 11.52 10.21 -4.06
N GLU A 74 12.01 9.88 -5.24
CA GLU A 74 12.41 8.51 -5.59
C GLU A 74 13.45 7.98 -4.59
N GLY A 75 13.29 6.72 -4.18
CA GLY A 75 14.15 6.07 -3.18
C GLY A 75 13.70 6.23 -1.73
N GLU A 76 12.80 7.17 -1.41
CA GLU A 76 12.28 7.33 -0.05
C GLU A 76 11.40 6.15 0.38
N ILE A 77 11.41 5.84 1.68
CA ILE A 77 10.57 4.80 2.27
C ILE A 77 9.29 5.41 2.82
N VAL A 78 8.16 4.79 2.50
CA VAL A 78 6.82 5.24 2.89
C VAL A 78 6.01 4.10 3.49
N THR A 79 5.05 4.43 4.35
CA THR A 79 3.97 3.54 4.77
C THR A 79 2.63 3.95 4.20
N SER A 80 1.72 2.99 4.09
CA SER A 80 0.30 3.24 3.89
C SER A 80 -0.54 2.22 4.64
N ARG A 81 -1.74 2.65 5.04
CA ARG A 81 -2.81 1.77 5.53
C ARG A 81 -3.60 1.11 4.39
N PHE A 82 -3.32 1.47 3.15
CA PHE A 82 -4.08 1.04 1.96
C PHE A 82 -3.19 0.46 0.87
N CYS A 83 -2.03 -0.11 1.23
CA CYS A 83 -1.15 -0.75 0.27
C CYS A 83 -1.87 -1.89 -0.46
N PRO A 84 -1.85 -1.93 -1.80
CA PRO A 84 -2.36 -3.09 -2.53
C PRO A 84 -1.44 -4.27 -2.27
N VAL A 85 -1.98 -5.46 -1.99
CA VAL A 85 -1.18 -6.69 -1.85
C VAL A 85 -0.70 -7.11 -3.23
N SER A 86 0.48 -6.59 -3.62
CA SER A 86 1.09 -6.69 -4.95
C SER A 86 2.55 -6.25 -4.90
N GLU A 87 3.29 -6.32 -6.00
CA GLU A 87 4.70 -5.88 -6.06
C GLU A 87 4.84 -4.35 -6.18
N PHE A 88 3.87 -3.67 -6.79
CA PHE A 88 3.85 -2.23 -7.01
C PHE A 88 2.48 -1.63 -6.75
N GLY A 89 2.45 -0.41 -6.22
CA GLY A 89 1.23 0.36 -6.00
C GLY A 89 1.37 1.78 -6.53
N VAL A 90 0.22 2.37 -6.88
CA VAL A 90 0.08 3.81 -7.12
C VAL A 90 -1.00 4.31 -6.17
N LEU A 91 -0.65 5.21 -5.26
CA LEU A 91 -1.60 5.79 -4.32
C LEU A 91 -1.54 7.32 -4.35
N PRO A 92 -2.66 7.99 -4.02
CA PRO A 92 -2.65 9.40 -3.68
C PRO A 92 -1.62 9.70 -2.58
N SER A 93 -0.89 10.79 -2.73
CA SER A 93 0.15 11.22 -1.79
C SER A 93 -0.33 11.40 -0.35
N ASN A 94 -1.61 11.76 -0.15
CA ASN A 94 -2.20 11.95 1.17
C ASN A 94 -2.48 10.64 1.93
N LEU A 95 -2.39 9.49 1.25
CA LEU A 95 -2.48 8.16 1.87
C LEU A 95 -1.11 7.57 2.22
N LEU A 96 -0.04 8.33 1.98
CA LEU A 96 1.34 7.94 2.25
C LEU A 96 1.93 8.75 3.40
N GLN A 97 2.71 8.10 4.25
CA GLN A 97 3.51 8.76 5.26
C GLN A 97 4.97 8.35 5.09
N LYS A 98 5.90 9.31 5.17
CA LYS A 98 7.33 9.00 5.10
C LYS A 98 7.79 8.32 6.38
N ILE A 99 8.59 7.28 6.22
CA ILE A 99 9.39 6.73 7.31
C ILE A 99 10.74 7.45 7.30
N LYS A 100 11.15 7.94 8.46
CA LYS A 100 12.56 8.24 8.72
C LYS A 100 13.13 7.06 9.48
N PRO A 101 13.98 6.22 8.85
CA PRO A 101 14.64 5.13 9.55
C PRO A 101 15.39 5.71 10.75
N GLY A 102 15.04 5.28 11.96
CA GLY A 102 15.78 5.59 13.16
C GLY A 102 16.97 4.64 13.29
N ASP A 103 18.01 5.08 14.00
CA ASP A 103 19.18 4.23 14.24
C ASP A 103 18.74 2.93 14.96
N GLY A 104 18.96 1.79 14.31
CA GLY A 104 18.71 0.46 14.86
C GLY A 104 17.28 -0.08 14.77
N VAL A 105 16.32 0.64 14.16
CA VAL A 105 14.95 0.12 13.95
C VAL A 105 14.84 -0.55 12.59
N ALA A 106 14.48 -1.84 12.55
CA ALA A 106 14.31 -2.55 11.28
C ALA A 106 13.04 -2.08 10.57
N LEU A 107 13.03 -2.06 9.24
CA LEU A 107 11.86 -1.61 8.47
C LEU A 107 10.55 -2.34 8.85
N PRO A 108 10.52 -3.68 9.01
CA PRO A 108 9.29 -4.37 9.41
C PRO A 108 8.72 -3.91 10.76
N ASP A 109 9.55 -3.41 11.68
CA ASP A 109 9.09 -2.97 13.01
C ASP A 109 8.17 -1.75 12.92
N TYR A 110 8.24 -0.99 11.81
CA TYR A 110 7.32 0.12 11.54
C TYR A 110 5.90 -0.35 11.19
N LEU A 111 5.68 -1.64 10.87
CA LEU A 111 4.34 -2.20 10.73
C LEU A 111 3.70 -2.53 12.08
N SER A 112 4.50 -2.88 13.09
CA SER A 112 4.02 -3.24 14.42
C SER A 112 3.49 -2.06 15.24
N SER A 113 3.75 -0.82 14.80
CA SER A 113 3.31 0.42 15.47
C SER A 113 2.03 1.04 14.88
N LEU A 114 1.39 0.36 13.92
CA LEU A 114 0.24 0.85 13.17
C LEU A 114 -1.10 0.29 13.64
#